data_AF-A0A161M3J4-F1
#
_entry.id   AF-A0A161M3J4-F1
#
_cell.length_a   1.000
_cell.length_b   1.000
_cell.length_c   1.000
_cell.angle_alpha   90.00
_cell.angle_beta   90.00
_cell.angle_gamma   90.00
#
_symmetry.space_group_name_H-M   'P 1'
#
loop_
_entity.id
_entity.type
_entity.pdbx_description
1 polymer ?
#
loop_
_entity_poly.entity_id
_entity_poly.type
_entity_poly.pdbx_seq_one_letter_code
_entity_poly.pdbx_strand_id
1 'polypeptide(L)'
;IIAGEIIICELCQSAYHNSCFRVDENVVKSYIYGFRAKVVCSLCTRTKRPSLVELNNLLSSAEKLKIKIPEYFVLRYFVSKVKRWQREARIALNTQEMMVSLNAIITAMKKKCTYEMKKVGKPSNLITRSFDNLNKLETSQVESPSKNNSFIEINRESLLNL
;
A
#
# COMPACT_ATOMS: atom_id res chain seq x y z
N ILE A 1 9.33 34.29 -23.98
CA ILE A 1 9.96 33.40 -22.99
C ILE A 1 9.41 33.81 -21.63
N ILE A 2 8.40 33.12 -21.10
CA ILE A 2 7.85 33.46 -19.78
C ILE A 2 8.70 32.75 -18.75
N ALA A 3 9.66 33.49 -18.19
CA ALA A 3 10.43 33.08 -17.03
C ALA A 3 9.55 33.17 -15.78
N GLY A 4 9.50 32.11 -14.97
CA GLY A 4 9.06 32.26 -13.57
C GLY A 4 8.00 31.29 -13.04
N GLU A 5 7.48 30.36 -13.83
CA GLU A 5 6.57 29.37 -13.24
C GLU A 5 7.37 28.29 -12.50
N ILE A 6 7.22 28.28 -11.17
CA ILE A 6 7.89 27.33 -10.27
C ILE A 6 6.91 26.20 -9.98
N ILE A 7 7.37 24.96 -10.16
CA ILE A 7 6.65 23.76 -9.80
C ILE A 7 7.20 23.24 -8.47
N ILE A 8 6.31 22.88 -7.56
CA ILE A 8 6.66 22.28 -6.27
C ILE A 8 6.37 20.78 -6.34
N CYS A 9 7.37 19.96 -6.01
CA CYS A 9 7.18 18.52 -5.91
C CYS A 9 6.32 18.18 -4.68
N GLU A 10 5.22 17.44 -4.87
CA GLU A 10 4.32 17.06 -3.77
C GLU A 10 4.94 16.04 -2.78
N LEU A 11 6.06 15.41 -3.14
CA LEU A 11 6.72 14.40 -2.30
C LEU A 11 7.81 15.01 -1.40
N CYS A 12 8.73 15.75 -2.00
CA CYS A 12 9.88 16.34 -1.30
C CYS A 12 9.75 17.84 -1.04
N GLN A 13 8.67 18.46 -1.51
CA GLN A 13 8.38 19.90 -1.37
C GLN A 13 9.46 20.83 -1.95
N SER A 14 10.37 20.30 -2.79
CA SER A 14 11.40 21.10 -3.45
C SER A 14 10.81 21.86 -4.66
N ALA A 15 11.27 23.09 -4.85
CA ALA A 15 10.89 23.97 -5.93
C ALA A 15 11.79 23.78 -7.16
N TYR A 16 11.19 23.75 -8.35
CA TYR A 16 11.88 23.58 -9.63
C TYR A 16 11.37 24.58 -10.66
N HIS A 17 12.23 25.06 -11.54
CA HIS A 17 11.78 25.78 -12.73
C HIS A 17 10.95 24.83 -13.61
N ASN A 18 9.85 25.31 -14.19
CA ASN A 18 9.02 24.52 -15.11
C ASN A 18 9.87 23.87 -16.23
N SER A 19 10.83 24.60 -16.81
CA SER A 19 11.75 24.08 -17.84
C SER A 19 12.74 23.01 -17.36
N CYS A 20 13.05 22.96 -16.06
CA CYS A 20 13.97 21.98 -15.46
C CYS A 20 13.21 20.77 -14.88
N PHE A 21 11.88 20.85 -14.79
CA PHE A 21 11.03 19.83 -14.20
C PHE A 21 10.69 18.75 -15.23
N ARG A 22 11.54 17.72 -15.32
CA ARG A 22 11.30 16.56 -16.20
C ARG A 22 10.39 15.55 -15.51
N VAL A 23 9.16 15.44 -15.99
CA VAL A 23 8.22 14.38 -15.60
C VAL A 23 8.36 13.22 -16.58
N ASP A 24 8.39 11.99 -16.07
CA ASP A 24 8.25 10.80 -16.90
C ASP A 24 6.86 10.81 -17.54
N GLU A 25 6.76 10.73 -18.87
CA GLU A 25 5.48 10.81 -19.61
C GLU A 25 4.44 9.80 -19.11
N ASN A 26 4.90 8.67 -18.53
CA ASN A 26 4.03 7.64 -17.95
C ASN A 26 3.30 8.11 -16.68
N VAL A 27 3.85 9.09 -15.95
CA VAL A 27 3.22 9.67 -14.75
C VAL A 27 2.16 10.70 -15.13
N VAL A 28 2.41 11.48 -16.19
CA VAL A 28 1.48 12.52 -16.67
C VAL A 28 0.17 11.92 -17.19
N LYS A 29 0.22 10.71 -17.76
CA LYS A 29 -0.95 10.00 -18.32
C LYS A 29 -1.74 9.18 -17.30
N SER A 30 -1.23 9.01 -16.08
CA SER A 30 -1.81 8.08 -15.11
C SER A 30 -2.92 8.73 -14.28
N TYR A 31 -4.13 8.79 -14.81
CA TYR A 31 -5.34 8.95 -13.99
C TYR A 31 -5.58 7.64 -13.23
N ILE A 32 -5.06 7.52 -12.01
CA ILE A 32 -5.42 6.41 -11.14
C ILE A 32 -6.72 6.79 -10.44
N TYR A 33 -7.82 6.07 -10.74
CA TYR A 33 -9.14 6.25 -10.13
C TYR A 33 -9.76 7.66 -10.24
N GLY A 34 -9.50 8.38 -11.34
CA GLY A 34 -10.09 9.70 -11.58
C GLY A 34 -9.43 10.86 -10.80
N PHE A 35 -8.37 10.60 -10.05
CA PHE A 35 -7.56 11.63 -9.41
C PHE A 35 -6.42 12.09 -10.34
N ARG A 36 -6.13 13.40 -10.35
CA ARG A 36 -4.96 13.95 -11.05
C ARG A 36 -3.70 13.28 -10.51
N ALA A 37 -2.82 12.82 -11.40
CA ALA A 37 -1.48 12.39 -11.01
C ALA A 37 -0.75 13.53 -10.28
N LYS A 38 -0.18 13.21 -9.12
CA LYS A 38 0.60 14.15 -8.31
C LYS A 38 1.81 14.65 -9.08
N VAL A 39 2.15 15.92 -8.91
CA VAL A 39 3.33 16.51 -9.54
C VAL A 39 4.58 16.13 -8.74
N VAL A 40 5.37 15.20 -9.27
CA VAL A 40 6.53 14.61 -8.57
C VAL A 40 7.80 14.76 -9.43
N CYS A 41 8.91 15.18 -8.81
CA CYS A 41 10.17 15.39 -9.53
C CYS A 41 10.80 14.07 -9.98
N SER A 42 11.63 14.10 -11.03
CA SER A 42 12.31 12.92 -11.58
C SER A 42 13.09 12.10 -10.54
N LEU A 43 13.64 12.76 -9.52
CA LEU A 43 14.34 12.08 -8.43
C LEU A 43 13.36 11.24 -7.60
N CYS A 44 12.24 11.82 -7.19
CA CYS A 44 11.18 11.16 -6.44
C CYS A 44 10.43 10.09 -7.28
N THR A 45 10.29 10.31 -8.59
CA THR A 45 9.73 9.31 -9.52
C THR A 45 10.67 8.12 -9.69
N ARG A 46 11.99 8.37 -9.73
CA ARG A 46 13.01 7.31 -9.86
C ARG A 46 13.19 6.53 -8.56
N THR A 47 13.03 7.16 -7.41
CA THR A 47 13.03 6.45 -6.12
C THR A 47 11.79 5.57 -6.03
N LYS A 48 11.93 4.30 -6.42
CA LYS A 48 10.92 3.30 -6.09
C LYS A 48 10.79 3.24 -4.58
N ARG A 49 9.56 3.30 -4.08
CA ARG A 49 9.29 3.08 -2.66
C ARG A 49 9.80 1.68 -2.30
N PRO A 50 10.83 1.55 -1.45
CA PRO A 50 11.38 0.25 -1.13
C PRO A 50 10.34 -0.59 -0.41
N SER A 51 10.32 -1.89 -0.71
CA SER A 51 9.46 -2.83 -0.01
C SER A 51 9.88 -2.94 1.46
N LEU A 52 8.97 -3.38 2.33
CA LEU A 52 9.32 -3.61 3.73
C LEU A 52 10.43 -4.67 3.85
N VAL A 53 10.50 -5.63 2.93
CA VAL A 53 11.58 -6.64 2.89
C VAL A 53 12.93 -5.98 2.63
N GLU A 54 13.02 -5.12 1.62
CA GLU A 54 14.24 -4.36 1.31
C GLU A 54 14.67 -3.48 2.48
N LEU A 55 13.73 -2.81 3.14
CA LEU A 55 14.01 -2.00 4.33
C LEU A 55 14.55 -2.82 5.50
N ASN A 56 14.01 -4.03 5.75
CA ASN A 56 14.55 -4.92 6.79
C ASN A 56 15.95 -5.41 6.43
N ASN A 57 16.21 -5.72 5.15
CA ASN A 57 17.54 -6.12 4.71
C ASN A 57 18.58 -5.00 4.90
N LEU A 58 18.22 -3.76 4.56
CA LEU A 58 19.06 -2.59 4.82
C LEU A 58 19.32 -2.40 6.31
N LEU A 59 18.29 -2.58 7.14
CA LEU A 59 18.42 -2.48 8.60
C LEU A 59 19.40 -3.54 9.14
N SER A 60 19.24 -4.81 8.75
CA SER A 60 20.15 -5.89 9.16
C SER A 60 21.57 -5.72 8.64
N SER A 61 21.76 -5.08 7.48
CA SER A 61 23.10 -4.71 6.99
C SER A 61 23.71 -3.58 7.81
N ALA A 62 22.92 -2.58 8.17
CA ALA A 62 23.36 -1.45 8.99
C ALA A 62 23.71 -1.88 10.43
N GLU A 63 23.02 -2.86 11.00
CA GLU A 63 23.31 -3.40 12.35
C GLU A 63 24.69 -4.07 12.46
N LYS A 64 25.23 -4.54 11.35
CA LYS A 64 26.58 -5.16 11.31
C LYS A 64 27.70 -4.12 11.34
N LEU A 65 27.38 -2.86 11.09
CA LEU A 65 28.37 -1.78 11.13
C LEU A 65 28.68 -1.47 12.60
N LYS A 66 29.98 -1.43 12.94
CA LYS A 66 30.44 -1.13 14.31
C LYS A 66 30.35 0.35 14.67
N ILE A 67 29.90 1.20 13.73
CA ILE A 67 29.85 2.66 13.86
C ILE A 67 28.39 3.08 14.04
N LYS A 68 28.13 3.98 15.00
CA LYS A 68 26.81 4.57 15.20
C LYS A 68 26.55 5.63 14.13
N ILE A 69 25.53 5.39 13.31
CA ILE A 69 25.13 6.26 12.20
C ILE A 69 23.71 6.79 12.51
N PRO A 70 23.47 8.11 12.53
CA PRO A 70 22.14 8.64 12.84
C PRO A 70 21.05 8.11 11.89
N GLU A 71 21.39 7.89 10.63
CA GLU A 71 20.52 7.33 9.59
C GLU A 71 20.04 5.91 9.93
N TYR A 72 20.83 5.10 10.65
CA TYR A 72 20.40 3.78 11.12
C TYR A 72 19.19 3.90 12.06
N PHE A 73 19.22 4.85 13.00
CA PHE A 73 18.14 5.03 13.96
C PHE A 73 16.86 5.53 13.29
N VAL A 74 17.00 6.44 12.32
CA VAL A 74 15.88 6.91 11.50
C VAL A 74 15.25 5.75 10.73
N LEU A 75 16.07 4.90 10.10
CA LEU A 75 15.59 3.71 9.38
C LEU A 75 14.89 2.72 10.33
N ARG A 76 15.48 2.44 11.51
CA ARG A 76 14.90 1.55 12.52
C ARG A 76 13.53 2.06 13.02
N TYR A 77 13.44 3.36 13.31
CA TYR A 77 12.19 4.00 13.70
C TYR A 77 11.14 3.89 12.59
N PHE A 78 11.53 4.19 11.35
CA PHE A 78 10.64 4.09 10.19
C PHE A 78 10.09 2.66 9.99
N VAL A 79 10.96 1.65 10.03
CA VAL A 79 10.55 0.23 9.92
C VAL A 79 9.60 -0.15 11.05
N SER A 80 9.89 0.26 12.29
CA SER A 80 9.00 0.03 13.44
C SER A 80 7.63 0.66 13.23
N LYS A 81 7.59 1.93 12.78
CA LYS A 81 6.35 2.65 12.50
C LYS A 81 5.53 2.00 11.40
N VAL A 82 6.17 1.56 10.31
CA VAL A 82 5.52 0.85 9.21
C VAL A 82 4.96 -0.49 9.67
N LYS A 83 5.73 -1.29 10.43
CA LYS A 83 5.25 -2.57 11.00
C LYS A 83 4.07 -2.37 11.95
N ARG A 84 4.11 -1.32 12.77
CA ARG A 84 3.01 -0.96 13.66
C ARG A 84 1.75 -0.63 12.87
N TRP A 85 1.86 0.25 11.88
CA TRP A 85 0.74 0.58 11.01
C TRP A 85 0.19 -0.66 10.28
N GLN A 86 1.05 -1.54 9.76
CA GLN A 86 0.60 -2.79 9.12
C GLN A 86 -0.20 -3.67 10.08
N ARG A 87 0.21 -3.77 11.35
CA ARG A 87 -0.53 -4.54 12.36
C ARG A 87 -1.88 -3.89 12.65
N GLU A 88 -1.91 -2.58 12.88
CA GLU A 88 -3.14 -1.82 13.14
C GLU A 88 -4.12 -1.95 11.96
N ALA A 89 -3.63 -1.82 10.72
CA ALA A 89 -4.44 -2.01 9.53
C ALA A 89 -5.00 -3.44 9.42
N ARG A 90 -4.20 -4.47 9.71
CA ARG A 90 -4.68 -5.87 9.73
C ARG A 90 -5.76 -6.09 10.79
N ILE A 91 -5.57 -5.53 11.99
CA ILE A 91 -6.58 -5.61 13.06
C ILE A 91 -7.88 -4.93 12.61
N ALA A 92 -7.80 -3.73 12.05
CA ALA A 92 -8.97 -3.00 11.56
C ALA A 92 -9.72 -3.76 10.45
N LEU A 93 -8.99 -4.40 9.54
CA LEU A 93 -9.58 -5.18 8.44
C LEU A 93 -10.14 -6.53 8.90
N ASN A 94 -9.61 -7.12 9.98
CA ASN A 94 -10.08 -8.39 10.54
C ASN A 94 -11.27 -8.23 11.50
N THR A 95 -11.87 -7.05 11.58
CA THR A 95 -13.11 -6.86 12.35
C THR A 95 -14.24 -7.65 11.72
N GLN A 96 -15.13 -8.20 12.55
CA GLN A 96 -16.23 -9.05 12.08
C GLN A 96 -17.10 -8.33 11.04
N GLU A 97 -17.40 -7.05 11.25
CA GLU A 97 -18.19 -6.23 10.34
C GLU A 97 -17.52 -6.08 8.96
N MET A 98 -16.21 -5.84 8.92
CA MET A 98 -15.44 -5.74 7.69
C MET A 98 -15.36 -7.09 6.97
N MET A 99 -15.16 -8.18 7.70
CA MET A 99 -15.11 -9.53 7.15
C MET A 99 -16.46 -9.95 6.54
N VAL A 100 -17.56 -9.67 7.24
CA VAL A 100 -18.92 -9.94 6.73
C VAL A 100 -19.20 -9.10 5.48
N SER A 101 -18.87 -7.80 5.50
CA SER A 101 -19.06 -6.91 4.36
C SER A 101 -18.25 -7.36 3.14
N LEU A 102 -16.98 -7.74 3.36
CA LEU A 102 -16.10 -8.24 2.31
C LEU A 102 -16.63 -9.55 1.71
N ASN A 103 -17.06 -10.50 2.54
CA ASN A 103 -17.63 -11.76 2.08
C ASN A 103 -18.96 -11.57 1.32
N ALA A 104 -19.79 -10.61 1.75
CA ALA A 104 -21.01 -10.25 1.02
C ALA A 104 -20.68 -9.69 -0.37
N ILE A 105 -19.67 -8.81 -0.48
CA ILE A 105 -19.19 -8.28 -1.76
C ILE A 105 -18.63 -9.39 -2.65
N ILE A 106 -17.77 -10.26 -2.12
CA ILE A 106 -17.21 -11.40 -2.85
C ILE A 106 -18.33 -12.31 -3.37
N THR A 107 -19.31 -12.62 -2.52
CA THR A 107 -20.47 -13.45 -2.89
C THR A 107 -21.30 -12.80 -4.00
N ALA A 108 -21.58 -11.49 -3.91
CA ALA A 108 -22.31 -10.76 -4.94
C ALA A 108 -21.53 -10.73 -6.27
N MET A 109 -20.21 -10.53 -6.23
CA MET A 109 -19.34 -10.57 -7.41
C MET A 109 -19.33 -11.95 -8.07
N LYS A 110 -19.25 -13.03 -7.29
CA LYS A 110 -19.35 -14.42 -7.82
C LYS A 110 -20.70 -14.69 -8.48
N LYS A 111 -21.81 -14.27 -7.85
CA LYS A 111 -23.15 -14.40 -8.43
C LYS A 111 -23.25 -13.67 -9.76
N LYS A 112 -22.69 -12.46 -9.86
CA LYS A 112 -22.64 -11.70 -11.12
C LYS A 112 -21.80 -12.42 -12.17
N CYS A 113 -20.60 -12.90 -11.84
CA CYS A 113 -19.76 -13.67 -12.77
C CYS A 113 -20.49 -14.92 -13.28
N THR A 114 -21.10 -15.72 -12.39
CA THR A 114 -21.83 -16.93 -12.79
C THR A 114 -23.07 -16.64 -13.63
N TYR A 115 -23.76 -15.53 -13.39
CA TYR A 115 -24.85 -15.05 -14.26
C TYR A 115 -24.34 -14.71 -15.67
N GLU A 116 -23.25 -13.94 -15.77
CA GLU A 116 -22.65 -13.58 -17.07
C GLU A 116 -22.12 -14.82 -17.83
N MET A 117 -21.54 -15.80 -17.11
CA MET A 117 -21.11 -17.07 -17.70
C MET A 117 -22.29 -17.86 -18.31
N LYS A 118 -23.44 -17.89 -17.62
CA LYS A 118 -24.66 -18.55 -18.12
C LYS A 118 -25.28 -17.81 -19.31
N LYS A 119 -25.12 -16.49 -19.40
CA LYS A 119 -25.68 -15.65 -20.48
C LYS A 119 -24.87 -15.70 -21.78
N VAL A 120 -23.54 -15.82 -21.71
CA VAL A 120 -22.65 -15.70 -22.89
C VAL A 120 -22.23 -17.07 -23.47
N GLY A 121 -22.43 -18.18 -22.75
CA GLY A 121 -22.18 -19.55 -23.25
C GLY A 121 -20.70 -19.93 -23.46
N LYS A 122 -19.81 -18.95 -23.71
CA LYS A 122 -18.35 -19.07 -23.64
C LYS A 122 -17.78 -17.96 -22.75
N PRO A 123 -17.24 -18.25 -21.56
CA PRO A 123 -16.69 -17.21 -20.70
C PRO A 123 -15.41 -16.63 -21.31
N SER A 124 -15.29 -15.30 -21.30
CA SER A 124 -14.03 -14.65 -21.65
C SER A 124 -12.95 -14.96 -20.60
N ASN A 125 -11.69 -15.02 -21.00
CA ASN A 125 -10.55 -15.30 -20.11
C ASN A 125 -10.48 -14.33 -18.91
N LEU A 126 -11.00 -13.11 -19.07
CA LEU A 126 -11.07 -12.11 -18.01
C LEU A 126 -12.08 -12.48 -16.91
N ILE A 127 -13.21 -13.09 -17.27
CA ILE A 127 -14.25 -13.53 -16.32
C ILE A 127 -13.73 -14.73 -15.52
N THR A 128 -13.11 -15.70 -16.18
CA THR A 128 -12.51 -16.88 -15.54
C THR A 128 -11.41 -16.47 -14.54
N ARG A 129 -10.50 -15.59 -14.96
CA ARG A 129 -9.42 -15.09 -14.09
C ARG A 129 -9.95 -14.27 -12.91
N SER A 130 -11.03 -13.52 -13.09
CA SER A 130 -11.69 -12.79 -11.99
C SER A 130 -12.33 -13.74 -10.99
N PHE A 131 -12.97 -14.82 -11.47
CA PHE A 131 -13.55 -15.85 -10.62
C PHE A 131 -12.48 -16.60 -9.80
N ASP A 132 -11.37 -16.98 -10.43
CA ASP A 132 -10.25 -17.65 -9.76
C ASP A 132 -9.60 -16.77 -8.68
N ASN A 133 -9.45 -15.46 -8.96
CA ASN A 133 -8.94 -14.50 -7.99
C ASN A 133 -9.88 -14.36 -6.78
N LEU A 134 -11.20 -14.35 -6.99
CA LEU A 134 -12.20 -14.32 -5.91
C LEU A 134 -12.15 -15.58 -5.03
N ASN A 135 -11.91 -16.75 -5.63
CA ASN A 135 -11.75 -18.00 -4.87
C ASN A 135 -10.46 -18.03 -4.04
N LYS A 136 -9.36 -17.45 -4.56
CA LYS A 136 -8.09 -17.30 -3.82
C LYS A 136 -8.20 -16.35 -2.63
N LEU A 137 -8.98 -15.28 -2.78
CA LEU A 137 -9.26 -14.31 -1.71
C LEU A 137 -10.05 -14.93 -0.55
N GLU A 138 -10.92 -15.89 -0.83
CA GLU A 138 -11.70 -16.61 0.19
C GLU A 138 -10.87 -17.70 0.89
N THR A 139 -10.02 -18.44 0.16
CA THR A 139 -9.14 -19.48 0.74
C THR A 139 -8.04 -18.92 1.63
N SER A 140 -7.57 -17.70 1.34
CA SER A 140 -6.59 -17.00 2.19
C SER A 140 -7.18 -16.50 3.52
N GLN A 141 -8.50 -16.63 3.74
CA GLN A 141 -9.20 -16.24 4.97
C GLN A 141 -9.53 -17.43 5.90
N VAL A 142 -9.21 -18.68 5.50
CA VAL A 142 -9.55 -19.90 6.27
C VAL A 142 -8.45 -20.32 7.26
N GLU A 143 -7.25 -19.72 7.21
CA GLU A 143 -6.29 -19.83 8.31
C GLU A 143 -6.77 -18.97 9.49
N SER A 144 -7.53 -19.60 10.36
CA SER A 144 -8.01 -19.07 11.63
C SER A 144 -6.85 -18.48 12.46
N PRO A 145 -6.93 -17.20 12.90
CA PRO A 145 -6.07 -16.74 13.97
C PRO A 145 -6.44 -17.56 15.22
N SER A 146 -5.44 -18.26 15.75
CA SER A 146 -5.53 -19.01 17.00
C SER A 146 -6.21 -18.19 18.09
N LYS A 147 -6.95 -18.88 18.98
CA LYS A 147 -7.77 -18.35 20.08
C LYS A 147 -7.02 -17.56 21.17
N ASN A 148 -5.83 -17.03 20.89
CA ASN A 148 -5.00 -16.30 21.85
C ASN A 148 -4.76 -14.86 21.41
N ASN A 149 -5.83 -14.08 21.29
CA ASN A 149 -5.72 -12.64 21.46
C ASN A 149 -6.64 -12.27 22.62
N SER A 150 -6.12 -12.46 23.84
CA SER A 150 -6.62 -11.73 24.98
C SER A 150 -6.68 -10.25 24.58
N PHE A 151 -7.86 -9.68 24.77
CA PHE A 151 -8.15 -8.28 24.63
C PHE A 151 -7.13 -7.47 25.44
N ILE A 152 -6.07 -6.99 24.80
CA ILE A 152 -5.22 -5.95 25.37
C ILE A 152 -5.90 -4.64 24.99
N GLU A 153 -6.67 -4.12 25.93
CA GLU A 153 -7.01 -2.71 26.01
C GLU A 153 -5.70 -1.91 25.88
N ILE A 154 -5.42 -1.38 24.69
CA ILE A 154 -4.32 -0.45 24.52
C ILE A 154 -4.78 0.85 25.16
N ASN A 155 -4.40 1.02 26.43
CA ASN A 155 -4.59 2.25 27.17
C ASN A 155 -3.92 3.39 26.39
N ARG A 156 -4.71 4.42 26.04
CA ARG A 156 -4.30 5.54 25.19
C ARG A 156 -3.16 6.37 25.81
N GLU A 157 -2.90 6.20 27.10
CA GLU A 157 -1.91 6.96 27.86
C GLU A 157 -0.46 6.48 27.69
N SER A 158 -0.21 5.26 27.18
CA SER A 158 1.18 4.78 26.97
C SER A 158 1.84 5.28 25.68
N LEU A 159 1.14 6.10 24.88
CA LEU A 159 1.67 6.63 23.60
C LEU A 159 2.44 7.94 23.72
N LEU A 160 2.64 8.46 24.93
CA LEU A 160 3.40 9.70 25.16
C LEU A 160 4.81 9.49 25.74
N ASN A 161 5.23 8.26 26.03
CA ASN A 161 6.59 8.01 26.52
C ASN A 161 7.29 6.94 25.67
N LEU A 162 8.05 7.41 24.66
CA LEU A 162 9.24 6.87 23.97
C LEU A 162 9.22 7.16 22.46
#